data_AF-A0A072UTN7-F1
#
_entry.id   AF-A0A072UTN7-F1
#
_cell.length_a   1.000
_cell.length_b   1.000
_cell.length_c   1.000
_cell.angle_alpha   90.00
_cell.angle_beta   90.00
_cell.angle_gamma   90.00
#
_symmetry.space_group_name_H-M   'P 1'
#
loop_
_entity.id
_entity.type
_entity.pdbx_description
1 polymer ?
#
loop_
_entity_poly.entity_id
_entity_poly.type
_entity_poly.pdbx_seq_one_letter_code
_entity_poly.pdbx_strand_id
1 'polypeptide(L)'
;MQPTEVNAAGASSINVKVASEVSEALSLGRAVVALESTIISHGMPYPQNLQTAKEVEGIVKKNGAVPATIAILDGVPIVGLSGEELERLATLGPRAQKTARRDIAYVVARGGNGATTVSATMFLASMVGIHVFVTGGIGGVHRHGEYRILLVF
;
A
#
# COMPACT_ATOMS: atom_id res chain seq x y z
N MET A 1 12.54 -20.74 -1.70
CA MET A 1 12.48 -20.04 -0.41
C MET A 1 11.04 -19.64 -0.18
N GLN A 2 10.41 -20.11 0.90
CA GLN A 2 9.04 -19.74 1.24
C GLN A 2 9.00 -18.30 1.80
N PRO A 3 7.92 -17.53 1.58
CA PRO A 3 7.75 -16.21 2.19
C PRO A 3 7.73 -16.33 3.72
N THR A 4 8.44 -15.44 4.40
CA THR A 4 8.48 -15.35 5.85
C THR A 4 7.18 -14.76 6.40
N GLU A 5 6.35 -15.61 7.00
CA GLU A 5 5.17 -15.18 7.77
C GLU A 5 5.63 -14.53 9.10
N VAL A 6 5.39 -13.24 9.26
CA VAL A 6 5.64 -12.53 10.53
C VAL A 6 4.37 -12.60 11.38
N ASN A 7 4.37 -13.46 12.41
CA ASN A 7 3.26 -13.58 13.37
C ASN A 7 3.56 -12.76 14.63
N ALA A 8 2.92 -11.60 14.78
CA ALA A 8 2.85 -10.88 16.05
C ALA A 8 1.73 -11.48 16.92
N ALA A 9 2.08 -11.93 18.12
CA ALA A 9 1.17 -12.59 19.06
C ALA A 9 0.02 -11.67 19.52
N GLY A 10 -1.23 -12.17 19.45
CA GLY A 10 -2.33 -11.71 20.32
C GLY A 10 -3.61 -11.14 19.68
N ALA A 11 -3.68 -10.94 18.37
CA ALA A 11 -4.90 -10.60 17.63
C ALA A 11 -4.93 -11.44 16.35
N SER A 12 -6.11 -11.78 15.80
CA SER A 12 -6.22 -12.54 14.54
C SER A 12 -5.30 -11.92 13.49
N SER A 13 -4.14 -12.55 13.24
CA SER A 13 -3.07 -11.93 12.50
C SER A 13 -3.47 -11.91 11.02
N ILE A 14 -3.66 -10.72 10.48
CA ILE A 14 -3.81 -10.55 9.04
C ILE A 14 -2.47 -10.99 8.43
N ASN A 15 -2.48 -12.02 7.58
CA ASN A 15 -1.28 -12.48 6.88
C ASN A 15 -0.85 -11.43 5.86
N VAL A 16 0.35 -10.88 6.01
CA VAL A 16 0.91 -9.85 5.10
C VAL A 16 2.05 -10.48 4.31
N LYS A 17 1.91 -10.52 2.99
CA LYS A 17 2.97 -10.96 2.07
C LYS A 17 3.99 -9.82 1.94
N VAL A 18 5.25 -10.10 2.24
CA VAL A 18 6.35 -9.14 2.05
C VAL A 18 7.22 -9.61 0.88
N ALA A 19 7.50 -8.73 -0.08
CA ALA A 19 8.40 -9.05 -1.18
C ALA A 19 9.82 -9.35 -0.67
N SER A 20 10.51 -10.26 -1.34
CA SER A 20 11.86 -10.68 -0.94
C SER A 20 12.85 -9.52 -0.85
N GLU A 21 12.82 -8.58 -1.81
CA GLU A 21 13.70 -7.38 -1.80
C GLU A 21 13.45 -6.50 -0.57
N VAL A 22 12.18 -6.37 -0.16
CA VAL A 22 11.78 -5.60 1.04
C VAL A 22 12.20 -6.35 2.31
N SER A 23 11.92 -7.65 2.40
CA SER A 23 12.29 -8.47 3.56
C SER A 23 13.80 -8.52 3.78
N GLU A 24 14.58 -8.61 2.70
CA GLU A 24 16.04 -8.59 2.76
C GLU A 24 16.57 -7.20 3.17
N ALA A 25 16.00 -6.13 2.63
CA ALA A 25 16.39 -4.78 3.03
C ALA A 25 16.15 -4.53 4.53
N LEU A 26 14.99 -4.97 5.04
CA LEU A 26 14.67 -4.86 6.46
C LEU A 26 15.62 -5.68 7.33
N SER A 27 15.93 -6.92 6.96
CA SER A 27 16.83 -7.78 7.76
C SER A 27 18.27 -7.26 7.78
N LEU A 28 18.70 -6.57 6.73
CA LEU A 28 20.02 -5.93 6.62
C LEU A 28 20.05 -4.51 7.18
N GLY A 29 18.96 -4.00 7.74
CA GLY A 29 18.87 -2.63 8.26
C GLY A 29 19.00 -1.55 7.18
N ARG A 30 18.71 -1.88 5.92
CA ARG A 30 18.69 -0.94 4.80
C ARG A 30 17.40 -0.12 4.81
N ALA A 31 17.47 1.10 4.28
CA ALA A 31 16.32 1.98 4.19
C ALA A 31 15.23 1.39 3.27
N VAL A 32 14.00 1.35 3.78
CA VAL A 32 12.79 0.99 3.02
C VAL A 32 11.80 2.14 3.11
N VAL A 33 11.20 2.49 1.98
CA VAL A 33 10.19 3.55 1.88
C VAL A 33 8.88 2.96 1.41
N ALA A 34 7.85 3.00 2.25
CA ALA A 34 6.50 2.61 1.86
C ALA A 34 5.89 3.62 0.88
N LEU A 35 5.08 3.13 -0.05
CA LEU A 35 4.33 3.92 -1.03
C LEU A 35 2.86 3.44 -1.05
N GLU A 36 1.91 4.38 -1.09
CA GLU A 36 0.48 4.04 -1.14
C GLU A 36 0.02 3.71 -2.57
N SER A 37 -1.12 3.05 -2.69
CA SER A 37 -1.68 2.67 -4.00
C SER A 37 -2.97 3.39 -4.37
N THR A 38 -3.58 4.17 -3.47
CA THR A 38 -4.78 4.95 -3.80
C THR A 38 -4.53 5.94 -4.92
N ILE A 39 -3.40 6.66 -4.91
CA ILE A 39 -3.01 7.57 -6.00
C ILE A 39 -2.93 6.87 -7.36
N ILE A 40 -2.58 5.57 -7.38
CA ILE A 40 -2.46 4.76 -8.60
C ILE A 40 -3.85 4.40 -9.15
N SER A 41 -4.77 3.95 -8.29
CA SER A 41 -6.08 3.48 -8.74
C SER A 41 -7.14 4.58 -8.87
N HIS A 42 -7.05 5.64 -8.07
CA HIS A 42 -8.08 6.67 -7.91
C HIS A 42 -7.57 8.10 -8.14
N GLY A 43 -6.25 8.31 -8.15
CA GLY A 43 -5.67 9.65 -8.28
C GLY A 43 -5.31 10.05 -9.71
N MET A 44 -5.06 9.08 -10.60
CA MET A 44 -4.55 9.32 -11.95
C MET A 44 -5.18 8.34 -12.97
N PRO A 45 -5.39 8.76 -14.23
CA PRO A 45 -5.84 7.87 -15.29
C PRO A 45 -4.73 6.89 -15.72
N TYR A 46 -5.13 5.76 -16.30
CA TYR A 46 -4.21 4.86 -17.01
C TYR A 46 -3.88 5.42 -18.40
N PRO A 47 -2.62 5.37 -18.88
CA PRO A 47 -1.45 4.70 -18.28
C PRO A 47 -0.59 5.59 -17.35
N GLN A 48 -0.97 6.86 -17.15
CA GLN A 48 -0.18 7.81 -16.36
C GLN A 48 0.03 7.33 -14.92
N ASN A 49 -0.99 6.70 -14.32
CA ASN A 49 -0.89 6.11 -12.99
C ASN A 49 0.27 5.10 -12.85
N LEU A 50 0.42 4.19 -13.82
CA LEU A 50 1.48 3.19 -13.83
C LEU A 50 2.84 3.83 -14.06
N GLN A 51 2.92 4.78 -14.99
CA GLN A 51 4.15 5.49 -15.29
C GLN A 51 4.64 6.24 -14.05
N THR A 52 3.78 7.02 -13.41
CA THR A 52 4.13 7.76 -12.20
C THR A 52 4.52 6.82 -11.05
N ALA A 53 3.81 5.70 -10.86
CA ALA A 53 4.20 4.72 -9.85
C ALA A 53 5.62 4.18 -10.08
N LYS A 54 5.95 3.78 -11.32
CA LYS A 54 7.28 3.30 -11.70
C LYS A 54 8.36 4.38 -11.54
N GLU A 55 8.06 5.62 -11.90
CA GLU A 55 8.97 6.76 -11.73
C GLU A 55 9.27 7.02 -10.25
N VAL A 56 8.26 7.00 -9.39
CA VAL A 56 8.43 7.18 -7.94
C VAL A 56 9.24 6.04 -7.32
N GLU A 57 8.97 4.78 -7.67
CA GLU A 57 9.79 3.65 -7.24
C GLU A 57 11.25 3.81 -7.71
N GLY A 58 11.46 4.26 -8.94
CA GLY A 58 12.78 4.56 -9.50
C GLY A 58 13.52 5.67 -8.74
N ILE A 59 12.82 6.73 -8.34
CA ILE A 59 13.40 7.82 -7.53
C ILE A 59 13.86 7.28 -6.16
N VAL A 60 13.05 6.47 -5.49
CA VAL A 60 13.42 5.85 -4.20
C VAL A 60 14.67 4.99 -4.36
N LYS A 61 14.71 4.12 -5.38
CA LYS A 61 15.88 3.28 -5.69
C LYS A 61 17.13 4.10 -5.99
N LYS A 62 17.01 5.17 -6.78
CA LYS A 62 18.11 6.08 -7.12
C LYS A 62 18.72 6.76 -5.88
N ASN A 63 17.93 6.96 -4.83
CA ASN A 63 18.37 7.53 -3.56
C ASN A 63 18.84 6.47 -2.54
N GLY A 64 19.01 5.22 -2.95
CA GLY A 64 19.63 4.16 -2.14
C GLY A 64 18.66 3.41 -1.20
N ALA A 65 17.36 3.70 -1.26
CA ALA A 65 16.34 3.00 -0.49
C ALA A 65 15.58 1.98 -1.34
N VAL A 66 14.94 1.00 -0.70
CA VAL A 66 14.05 0.03 -1.37
C VAL A 66 12.60 0.54 -1.30
N PRO A 67 11.92 0.74 -2.45
CA PRO A 67 10.51 1.10 -2.45
C PRO A 67 9.64 -0.11 -2.09
N ALA A 68 8.59 0.15 -1.33
CA ALA A 68 7.60 -0.86 -0.96
C ALA A 68 6.19 -0.31 -1.24
N THR A 69 5.74 -0.44 -2.49
CA THR A 69 4.34 -0.14 -2.84
C THR A 69 3.41 -1.15 -2.18
N ILE A 70 2.38 -0.66 -1.49
CA ILE A 70 1.48 -1.50 -0.67
C ILE A 70 0.07 -1.53 -1.26
N ALA A 71 -0.48 -2.72 -1.47
CA ALA A 71 -1.87 -2.93 -1.89
C ALA A 71 -2.44 -4.23 -1.30
N ILE A 72 -3.73 -4.47 -1.51
CA ILE A 72 -4.35 -5.77 -1.27
C ILE A 72 -4.71 -6.35 -2.64
N LEU A 73 -4.22 -7.55 -2.96
CA LEU A 73 -4.56 -8.24 -4.20
C LEU A 73 -5.12 -9.62 -3.87
N ASP A 74 -6.29 -9.95 -4.42
CA ASP A 74 -7.01 -11.21 -4.17
C ASP A 74 -7.15 -11.55 -2.67
N GLY A 75 -7.41 -10.53 -1.86
CA GLY A 75 -7.56 -10.63 -0.40
C GLY A 75 -6.24 -10.71 0.37
N VAL A 76 -5.08 -10.64 -0.29
CA VAL A 76 -3.77 -10.71 0.36
C VAL A 76 -3.16 -9.30 0.42
N PRO A 77 -2.91 -8.74 1.61
CA PRO A 77 -2.07 -7.55 1.75
C PRO A 77 -0.63 -7.86 1.32
N ILE A 78 -0.10 -7.03 0.41
CA ILE A 78 1.24 -7.18 -0.15
C ILE A 78 2.04 -5.91 0.12
N VAL A 79 3.24 -6.07 0.67
CA VAL A 79 4.22 -5.00 0.87
C VAL A 79 5.38 -5.19 -0.11
N GLY A 80 5.48 -4.27 -1.07
CA GLY A 80 6.37 -4.40 -2.23
C GLY A 80 5.69 -5.16 -3.35
N LEU A 81 4.98 -4.46 -4.23
CA LEU A 81 4.39 -5.07 -5.42
C LEU A 81 5.47 -5.42 -6.45
N SER A 82 5.26 -6.52 -7.16
CA SER A 82 5.99 -6.79 -8.41
C SER A 82 5.57 -5.81 -9.51
N GLY A 83 6.36 -5.71 -10.58
CA GLY A 83 5.98 -4.91 -11.75
C GLY A 83 4.64 -5.33 -12.37
N GLU A 84 4.36 -6.64 -12.38
CA GLU A 84 3.09 -7.20 -12.88
C GLU A 84 1.91 -6.91 -11.93
N GLU A 85 2.12 -7.02 -10.62
CA GLU A 85 1.12 -6.69 -9.60
C GLU A 85 0.79 -5.19 -9.64
N LEU A 86 1.78 -4.34 -9.84
CA LEU A 86 1.64 -2.89 -10.01
C LEU A 86 0.84 -2.54 -11.27
N GLU A 87 1.17 -3.16 -12.40
CA GLU A 87 0.47 -2.98 -13.67
C GLU A 87 -0.98 -3.48 -13.61
N ARG A 88 -1.21 -4.63 -12.96
CA ARG A 88 -2.55 -5.14 -12.68
C ARG A 88 -3.37 -4.15 -11.88
N LEU A 89 -2.80 -3.57 -10.81
CA LEU A 89 -3.49 -2.60 -9.97
C LEU A 89 -3.82 -1.30 -10.72
N ALA A 90 -2.88 -0.80 -11.51
CA ALA A 90 -3.06 0.38 -12.36
C ALA A 90 -4.17 0.17 -13.42
N THR A 91 -4.24 -1.03 -14.01
CA THR A 91 -5.25 -1.40 -15.01
C THR A 91 -6.62 -1.67 -14.38
N LEU A 92 -6.67 -2.18 -13.15
CA LEU A 92 -7.91 -2.31 -12.39
C LEU A 92 -8.53 -0.93 -12.14
N GLY A 93 -7.70 0.07 -11.83
CA GLY A 93 -8.13 1.44 -11.62
C GLY A 93 -9.21 1.53 -10.53
N PRO A 94 -10.31 2.28 -10.74
CA PRO A 94 -11.38 2.43 -9.76
C PRO A 94 -12.09 1.12 -9.34
N ARG A 95 -11.88 0.00 -10.06
CA ARG A 95 -12.40 -1.32 -9.64
C ARG A 95 -11.68 -1.88 -8.42
N ALA A 96 -10.45 -1.44 -8.15
CA ALA A 96 -9.80 -1.72 -6.88
C ALA A 96 -10.43 -0.85 -5.79
N GLN A 97 -10.94 -1.45 -4.73
CA GLN A 97 -11.61 -0.73 -3.65
C GLN A 97 -10.62 0.24 -2.98
N LYS A 98 -10.98 1.51 -2.87
CA LYS A 98 -10.22 2.45 -2.05
C LYS A 98 -10.31 2.01 -0.59
N THR A 99 -9.18 1.69 0.00
CA THR A 99 -9.10 0.93 1.26
C THR A 99 -8.44 1.77 2.33
N ALA A 100 -9.21 2.24 3.31
CA ALA A 100 -8.72 2.77 4.58
C ALA A 100 -8.54 1.65 5.60
N ARG A 101 -7.94 1.95 6.76
CA ARG A 101 -7.67 0.95 7.81
C ARG A 101 -8.89 0.11 8.18
N ARG A 102 -10.07 0.73 8.26
CA ARG A 102 -11.34 0.05 8.59
C ARG A 102 -11.82 -0.93 7.51
N ASP A 103 -11.38 -0.72 6.26
CA ASP A 103 -11.84 -1.49 5.10
C ASP A 103 -10.99 -2.74 4.87
N ILE A 104 -9.77 -2.82 5.45
CA ILE A 104 -8.82 -3.91 5.25
C ILE A 104 -9.47 -5.27 5.50
N ALA A 105 -10.11 -5.45 6.66
CA ALA A 105 -10.73 -6.73 7.04
C ALA A 105 -11.80 -7.17 6.03
N TYR A 106 -12.59 -6.23 5.51
CA TYR A 106 -13.62 -6.51 4.52
C TYR A 106 -13.02 -6.93 3.17
N VAL A 107 -12.00 -6.21 2.68
CA VAL A 107 -11.36 -6.51 1.39
C VAL A 107 -10.64 -7.87 1.46
N VAL A 108 -9.92 -8.14 2.56
CA VAL A 108 -9.26 -9.42 2.81
C VAL A 108 -10.27 -10.57 2.86
N ALA A 109 -11.32 -10.44 3.67
CA ALA A 109 -12.32 -11.51 3.85
C ALA A 109 -13.09 -11.86 2.57
N ARG A 110 -13.22 -10.92 1.62
CA ARG A 110 -13.86 -11.17 0.33
C ARG A 110 -12.93 -11.64 -0.79
N GLY A 111 -11.64 -11.79 -0.53
CA GLY A 111 -10.68 -12.07 -1.62
C GLY A 111 -10.60 -10.90 -2.61
N GLY A 112 -10.83 -9.66 -2.17
CA GLY A 112 -10.95 -8.49 -3.04
C GLY A 112 -9.61 -7.83 -3.38
N ASN A 113 -9.66 -6.88 -4.31
CA ASN A 113 -8.52 -6.01 -4.64
C ASN A 113 -8.73 -4.63 -4.01
N GLY A 114 -7.73 -4.14 -3.29
CA GLY A 114 -7.79 -2.90 -2.53
C GLY A 114 -6.58 -2.01 -2.79
N ALA A 115 -6.84 -0.78 -3.22
CA ALA A 115 -5.87 0.30 -3.27
C ALA A 115 -5.80 0.96 -1.89
N THR A 116 -4.65 0.88 -1.22
CA THR A 116 -4.51 1.35 0.16
C THR A 116 -4.37 2.87 0.20
N THR A 117 -5.14 3.51 1.06
CA THR A 117 -4.96 4.94 1.42
C THR A 117 -3.83 5.06 2.43
N VAL A 118 -3.32 6.27 2.63
CA VAL A 118 -2.45 6.67 3.76
C VAL A 118 -2.69 5.86 5.05
N SER A 119 -3.94 5.81 5.54
CA SER A 119 -4.25 5.12 6.80
C SER A 119 -4.01 3.61 6.77
N ALA A 120 -4.31 2.94 5.66
CA ALA A 120 -4.10 1.51 5.49
C ALA A 120 -2.64 1.20 5.18
N THR A 121 -1.98 2.03 4.35
CA THR A 121 -0.56 1.91 4.03
C THR A 121 0.29 2.01 5.29
N MET A 122 0.07 3.04 6.12
CA MET A 122 0.79 3.20 7.40
C MET A 122 0.59 1.99 8.33
N PHE A 123 -0.65 1.48 8.41
CA PHE A 123 -0.95 0.32 9.24
C PHE A 123 -0.15 -0.92 8.77
N LEU A 124 -0.24 -1.28 7.48
CA LEU A 124 0.47 -2.44 6.93
C LEU A 124 1.99 -2.27 6.94
N ALA A 125 2.50 -1.07 6.67
CA ALA A 125 3.92 -0.75 6.76
C ALA A 125 4.46 -0.94 8.18
N SER A 126 3.71 -0.48 9.19
CA SER A 126 4.10 -0.62 10.60
C SER A 126 4.15 -2.08 11.07
N MET A 127 3.28 -2.94 10.53
CA MET A 127 3.27 -4.38 10.86
C MET A 127 4.55 -5.10 10.42
N VAL A 128 5.26 -4.56 9.42
CA VAL A 128 6.48 -5.16 8.87
C VAL A 128 7.74 -4.35 9.19
N GLY A 129 7.65 -3.34 10.07
CA GLY A 129 8.81 -2.57 10.52
C GLY A 129 9.30 -1.49 9.55
N ILE A 130 8.45 -1.01 8.62
CA ILE A 130 8.78 0.15 7.78
C ILE A 130 8.34 1.43 8.49
N HIS A 131 9.29 2.35 8.70
CA HIS A 131 9.08 3.58 9.46
C HIS A 131 9.02 4.86 8.60
N VAL A 132 9.28 4.76 7.30
CA VAL A 132 9.23 5.88 6.35
C VAL A 132 8.19 5.61 5.27
N PHE A 133 7.28 6.56 5.07
CA PHE A 133 6.18 6.48 4.10
C PHE A 133 6.07 7.79 3.32
N VAL A 134 5.95 7.71 1.99
CA VAL A 134 5.79 8.86 1.10
C VAL A 134 4.45 8.79 0.37
N THR A 135 3.77 9.94 0.28
CA THR A 135 2.51 10.14 -0.46
C THR A 135 2.49 11.53 -1.09
N GLY A 136 1.55 11.77 -2.02
CA GLY A 136 1.32 13.11 -2.58
C GLY A 136 0.66 14.08 -1.58
N GLY A 137 -0.20 13.58 -0.69
CA GLY A 137 -0.87 14.38 0.33
C GLY A 137 -1.64 13.51 1.32
N ILE A 138 -1.80 14.02 2.55
CA ILE A 138 -2.57 13.32 3.59
C ILE A 138 -4.03 13.75 3.58
N GLY A 139 -4.91 12.85 4.00
CA GLY A 139 -6.28 13.20 4.34
C GLY A 139 -6.34 14.14 5.56
N GLY A 140 -7.47 14.80 5.75
CA GLY A 140 -7.65 15.74 6.85
C GLY A 140 -9.13 16.11 7.04
N VAL A 141 -9.38 17.07 7.92
CA VAL A 141 -10.73 17.58 8.15
C VAL A 141 -11.23 18.23 6.85
N HIS A 142 -12.39 17.77 6.36
CA HIS A 142 -13.03 18.38 5.20
C HIS A 142 -13.50 19.80 5.52
N ARG A 143 -13.62 20.65 4.49
CA ARG A 143 -14.25 21.96 4.65
C ARG A 143 -15.67 21.78 5.16
N HIS A 144 -16.04 22.56 6.17
CA HIS A 144 -17.31 22.44 6.89
C HIS A 144 -17.48 21.12 7.67
N GLY A 145 -16.38 20.44 7.98
CA GLY A 145 -16.36 19.21 8.78
C GLY A 145 -16.95 19.38 10.19
N GLU A 146 -16.99 20.62 10.69
CA GLU A 146 -17.62 21.01 11.94
C GLU A 146 -19.16 20.99 11.88
N TYR A 147 -19.76 21.08 10.69
CA TYR A 147 -21.23 21.07 10.49
C TYR A 147 -21.72 19.90 9.63
N ARG A 148 -20.83 19.23 8.88
CA ARG A 148 -21.17 18.12 8.00
C ARG A 148 -20.10 17.04 8.01
N ILE A 149 -20.53 15.80 8.21
CA ILE A 149 -19.70 14.63 7.93
C ILE A 149 -19.71 14.42 6.42
N LEU A 150 -18.67 14.91 5.73
CA LEU A 150 -18.39 14.51 4.36
C LEU A 150 -17.45 13.29 4.40
N LEU A 151 -17.98 12.12 4.09
CA LEU A 151 -17.18 10.92 3.86
C LEU A 151 -16.75 10.94 2.39
N VAL A 152 -15.50 11.32 2.11
CA VAL A 152 -14.93 11.13 0.77
C VAL A 152 -14.42 9.70 0.67
N PHE A 153 -15.25 8.83 0.09
CA PHE A 153 -14.84 7.55 -0.49
C PHE A 153 -14.19 7.85 -1.83
#